data_AF-A0A016SU21-F1
#
_entry.id   AF-A0A016SU21-F1
#
_cell.length_a   1.000
_cell.length_b   1.000
_cell.length_c   1.000
_cell.angle_alpha   90.00
_cell.angle_beta   90.00
_cell.angle_gamma   90.00
#
_symmetry.space_group_name_H-M   'P 1'
#
loop_
_entity.id
_entity.type
_entity.pdbx_description
1 polymer ?
#
loop_
_entity_poly.entity_id
_entity_poly.type
_entity_poly.pdbx_seq_one_letter_code
_entity_poly.pdbx_strand_id
1 'polypeptide(L)'
;MQHQKTLDAVMERMERLFSAMGATPAAAPASTAEFVTNSLSTRLPEFTYNPDNGCTFDVWYNRCEDIIANDGSTLDDAAKARLIVSKLDATTYARFTNHILPKKTFDVSLDETVKTLKELFGHNTSVFARS
;
A
#
# COMPACT_ATOMS: atom_id res chain seq x y z
N MET A 1 31.28 -44.94 23.61
CA MET A 1 31.87 -44.24 22.45
C MET A 1 30.87 -43.97 21.31
N GLN A 2 30.03 -44.92 20.90
CA GLN A 2 29.10 -44.74 19.76
C GLN A 2 27.99 -43.69 20.03
N HIS A 3 27.41 -43.65 21.23
CA HIS A 3 26.30 -42.75 21.56
C HIS A 3 26.68 -41.26 21.51
N GLN A 4 27.93 -40.92 21.88
CA GLN A 4 28.43 -39.54 21.84
C GLN A 4 28.58 -39.02 20.41
N LYS A 5 28.95 -39.91 19.47
CA LYS A 5 29.14 -39.58 18.05
C LYS A 5 27.81 -39.24 17.36
N THR A 6 26.72 -39.88 17.79
CA THR A 6 25.38 -39.62 17.27
C THR A 6 24.86 -38.25 17.69
N LEU A 7 25.14 -37.83 18.92
CA LEU A 7 24.72 -36.50 19.42
C LEU A 7 25.46 -35.36 18.70
N ASP A 8 26.75 -35.55 18.44
CA ASP A 8 27.58 -34.61 17.68
C ASP A 8 27.10 -34.44 16.24
N ALA A 9 26.78 -35.56 15.57
CA ALA A 9 26.24 -35.55 14.20
C ALA A 9 24.84 -34.93 14.12
N VAL A 10 24.01 -35.09 15.15
CA VAL A 10 22.70 -34.44 15.23
C VAL A 10 22.87 -32.93 15.47
N MET A 11 23.87 -32.52 16.24
CA MET A 11 24.22 -31.12 16.45
C MET A 11 24.71 -30.47 15.16
N GLU A 12 25.72 -31.01 14.50
CA GLU A 12 26.19 -30.54 13.17
C GLU A 12 25.06 -30.41 12.14
N ARG A 13 24.10 -31.34 12.16
CA ARG A 13 22.93 -31.28 11.27
C ARG A 13 21.99 -30.13 11.64
N MET A 14 21.81 -29.83 12.93
CA MET A 14 20.93 -28.75 13.39
C MET A 14 21.52 -27.36 13.11
N GLU A 15 22.83 -27.17 13.27
CA GLU A 15 23.54 -25.90 12.93
C GLU A 15 23.59 -25.66 11.42
N ARG A 16 23.71 -26.73 10.61
CA ARG A 16 23.61 -26.62 9.14
C ARG A 16 22.20 -26.28 8.68
N LEU A 17 21.16 -26.79 9.35
CA LEU A 17 19.77 -26.38 9.11
C LEU A 17 19.52 -24.93 9.52
N PHE A 18 20.09 -24.48 10.64
CA PHE A 18 20.03 -23.07 11.08
C PHE A 18 20.77 -22.13 10.12
N SER A 19 21.96 -22.52 9.64
CA SER A 19 22.74 -21.74 8.67
C SER A 19 22.08 -21.72 7.29
N ALA A 20 21.43 -22.81 6.87
CA ALA A 20 20.69 -22.88 5.62
C ALA A 20 19.38 -22.06 5.64
N MET A 21 18.74 -21.89 6.80
CA MET A 21 17.64 -20.92 6.98
C MET A 21 18.10 -19.46 6.86
N GLY A 22 19.38 -19.18 7.10
CA GLY A 22 19.98 -17.86 6.83
C GLY A 22 20.32 -17.63 5.35
N ALA A 23 20.19 -18.64 4.49
CA ALA A 23 20.61 -18.61 3.09
C ALA A 23 19.56 -19.24 2.15
N THR A 24 18.28 -18.95 2.37
CA THR A 24 17.40 -18.78 1.21
C THR A 24 17.77 -17.44 0.56
N PRO A 25 17.79 -17.30 -0.78
CA PRO A 25 17.46 -16.03 -1.39
C PRO A 25 16.01 -15.75 -0.99
N ALA A 26 15.85 -15.21 0.21
CA ALA A 26 14.62 -14.60 0.62
C ALA A 26 14.34 -13.60 -0.48
N ALA A 27 13.23 -13.80 -1.20
CA ALA A 27 12.49 -12.67 -1.72
C ALA A 27 12.60 -11.59 -0.63
N ALA A 28 13.17 -10.45 -1.01
CA ALA A 28 13.55 -9.34 -0.12
C ALA A 28 12.57 -9.26 1.05
N PRO A 29 13.01 -8.99 2.29
CA PRO A 29 12.09 -8.87 3.41
C PRO A 29 11.05 -7.83 3.00
N ALA A 30 9.90 -8.30 2.53
CA ALA A 30 8.75 -7.50 2.25
C ALA A 30 8.46 -6.94 3.63
N SER A 31 8.92 -5.71 3.81
CA SER A 31 9.06 -5.12 5.14
C SER A 31 7.68 -5.24 5.78
N THR A 32 7.56 -5.40 7.10
CA THR A 32 6.24 -5.52 7.75
C THR A 32 5.21 -4.50 7.19
N ALA A 33 5.69 -3.32 6.80
CA ALA A 33 4.95 -2.32 6.02
C ALA A 33 4.34 -2.81 4.68
N GLU A 34 5.05 -3.55 3.82
CA GLU A 34 4.52 -4.17 2.60
C GLU A 34 3.46 -5.22 2.92
N PHE A 35 3.67 -6.06 3.94
CA PHE A 35 2.66 -7.03 4.36
C PHE A 35 1.38 -6.34 4.85
N VAL A 36 1.51 -5.29 5.68
CA VAL A 36 0.39 -4.46 6.15
C VAL A 36 -0.28 -3.76 4.98
N THR A 37 0.49 -3.16 4.07
CA THR A 37 -0.06 -2.47 2.88
C THR A 37 -0.80 -3.44 1.97
N ASN A 38 -0.27 -4.64 1.73
CA ASN A 38 -0.92 -5.66 0.91
C ASN A 38 -2.19 -6.19 1.58
N SER A 39 -2.13 -6.48 2.89
CA SER A 39 -3.30 -6.88 3.68
C SER A 39 -4.40 -5.83 3.63
N LEU A 40 -4.05 -4.55 3.84
CA LEU A 40 -5.01 -3.45 3.74
C LEU A 40 -5.54 -3.26 2.34
N SER A 41 -4.68 -3.43 1.33
CA SER A 41 -5.10 -3.41 -0.05
C SER A 41 -6.18 -4.46 -0.29
N THR A 42 -6.02 -5.70 0.17
CA THR A 42 -7.08 -6.71 -0.02
C THR A 42 -8.41 -6.39 0.67
N ARG A 43 -8.39 -5.62 1.76
CA ARG A 43 -9.59 -5.18 2.50
C ARG A 43 -10.25 -3.95 1.87
N LEU A 44 -9.47 -3.12 1.19
CA LEU A 44 -9.94 -1.90 0.55
C LEU A 44 -10.59 -2.24 -0.81
N PRO A 45 -11.83 -1.78 -1.06
CA PRO A 45 -12.47 -1.95 -2.36
C PRO A 45 -11.70 -1.19 -3.43
N GLU A 46 -11.69 -1.69 -4.65
CA GLU A 46 -11.19 -0.93 -5.80
C GLU A 46 -12.03 0.33 -6.00
N PHE A 47 -11.36 1.45 -6.29
CA PHE A 47 -12.02 2.70 -6.62
C PHE A 47 -12.26 2.78 -8.12
N THR A 48 -13.52 2.86 -8.49
CA THR A 48 -13.97 3.13 -9.86
C THR A 48 -14.78 4.40 -9.86
N TYR A 49 -14.34 5.40 -10.63
CA TYR A 49 -15.09 6.63 -10.78
C TYR A 49 -16.34 6.41 -11.64
N ASN A 50 -17.51 6.56 -11.03
CA ASN A 50 -18.78 6.53 -11.75
C ASN A 50 -19.72 7.63 -11.21
N PRO A 51 -19.77 8.80 -11.85
CA PRO A 51 -20.60 9.91 -11.40
C PRO A 51 -22.11 9.61 -11.51
N ASP A 52 -22.52 8.73 -12.43
CA ASP A 52 -23.93 8.36 -12.65
C ASP A 52 -24.47 7.51 -11.49
N ASN A 53 -23.62 6.65 -10.92
CA ASN A 53 -23.91 5.83 -9.73
C ASN A 53 -23.58 6.54 -8.40
N GLY A 54 -23.12 7.80 -8.42
CA GLY A 54 -22.66 8.50 -7.21
C GLY A 54 -21.39 7.90 -6.60
N CYS A 55 -20.64 7.09 -7.36
CA CYS A 55 -19.35 6.55 -6.93
C CYS A 55 -18.27 7.61 -7.14
N THR A 56 -18.18 8.54 -6.19
CA THR A 56 -17.14 9.58 -6.15
C THR A 56 -16.04 9.21 -5.16
N PHE A 57 -14.88 9.83 -5.34
CA PHE A 57 -13.73 9.61 -4.47
C PHE A 57 -14.02 9.99 -3.02
N ASP A 58 -14.88 10.98 -2.79
CA ASP A 58 -15.27 11.40 -1.43
C ASP A 58 -15.99 10.26 -0.67
N VAL A 59 -16.94 9.59 -1.34
CA VAL A 59 -17.69 8.45 -0.77
C VAL A 59 -16.77 7.25 -0.53
N TRP A 60 -15.89 6.96 -1.49
CA TRP A 60 -14.93 5.86 -1.37
C TRP A 60 -13.92 6.13 -0.26
N TYR A 61 -13.36 7.35 -0.20
CA TYR A 61 -12.38 7.74 0.80
C TYR A 61 -13.00 7.70 2.20
N ASN A 62 -14.23 8.19 2.40
CA ASN A 62 -14.90 8.12 3.70
C ASN A 62 -15.07 6.66 4.20
N ARG A 63 -15.37 5.72 3.31
CA ARG A 63 -15.41 4.29 3.64
C ARG A 63 -14.02 3.73 3.99
N CYS A 64 -12.99 4.21 3.33
CA CYS A 64 -11.62 3.75 3.50
C CYS A 64 -10.88 4.47 4.64
N GLU A 65 -11.35 5.65 5.05
CA GLU A 65 -10.73 6.52 6.04
C GLU A 65 -10.57 5.80 7.37
N ASP A 66 -11.61 5.12 7.85
CA ASP A 66 -11.56 4.34 9.08
C ASP A 66 -10.49 3.24 9.02
N ILE A 67 -10.42 2.52 7.89
CA ILE A 67 -9.44 1.44 7.68
C ILE A 67 -8.01 2.02 7.61
N ILE A 68 -7.81 3.11 6.88
CA ILE A 68 -6.51 3.76 6.72
C ILE A 68 -6.06 4.44 8.03
N ALA A 69 -7.00 4.98 8.82
CA ALA A 69 -6.71 5.60 10.11
C ALA A 69 -6.39 4.56 11.18
N ASN A 70 -7.20 3.50 11.30
CA ASN A 70 -7.03 2.45 12.30
C ASN A 70 -5.83 1.55 11.98
N ASP A 71 -5.89 0.84 10.85
CA ASP A 71 -4.87 -0.14 10.47
C ASP A 71 -3.64 0.52 9.81
N GLY A 72 -3.87 1.60 9.06
CA GLY A 72 -2.78 2.37 8.45
C GLY A 72 -2.09 3.32 9.43
N SER A 73 -2.45 3.37 10.71
CA SER A 73 -1.72 4.17 11.72
C SER A 73 -0.22 3.87 11.78
N THR A 74 0.16 2.65 11.43
CA THR A 74 1.56 2.18 11.38
C THR A 74 2.27 2.52 10.07
N LEU A 75 1.56 3.02 9.06
CA LEU A 75 2.09 3.38 7.74
C LEU A 75 2.39 4.88 7.67
N ASP A 76 3.55 5.22 7.11
CA ASP A 76 3.88 6.59 6.72
C ASP A 76 2.94 7.12 5.63
N ASP A 77 2.83 8.43 5.53
CA ASP A 77 2.01 9.13 4.53
C ASP A 77 2.30 8.67 3.10
N ALA A 78 3.56 8.43 2.77
CA ALA A 78 3.95 7.92 1.45
C ALA A 78 3.40 6.51 1.18
N ALA A 79 3.33 5.64 2.20
CA ALA A 79 2.78 4.29 2.06
C ALA A 79 1.25 4.33 1.95
N LYS A 80 0.57 5.20 2.73
CA LYS A 80 -0.87 5.46 2.60
C LYS A 80 -1.23 6.01 1.22
N ALA A 81 -0.44 6.94 0.69
CA ALA A 81 -0.64 7.49 -0.65
C ALA A 81 -0.52 6.39 -1.72
N ARG A 82 0.53 5.56 -1.64
CA ARG A 82 0.71 4.41 -2.54
C ARG A 82 -0.44 3.40 -2.44
N LEU A 83 -0.97 3.17 -1.23
CA LEU A 83 -2.11 2.28 -1.01
C LEU A 83 -3.36 2.80 -1.73
N ILE A 84 -3.67 4.09 -1.62
CA ILE A 84 -4.79 4.73 -2.31
C ILE A 84 -4.59 4.66 -3.82
N VAL A 85 -3.40 5.01 -4.32
CA VAL A 85 -3.09 5.00 -5.75
C VAL A 85 -3.16 3.59 -6.33
N SER A 86 -2.79 2.57 -5.55
CA SER A 86 -2.91 1.15 -5.91
C SER A 86 -4.36 0.66 -6.01
N LYS A 87 -5.30 1.37 -5.39
CA LYS A 87 -6.74 1.06 -5.44
C LYS A 87 -7.46 1.71 -6.61
N LEU A 88 -6.84 2.63 -7.32
CA LEU A 88 -7.46 3.31 -8.45
C LEU A 88 -7.55 2.37 -9.65
N ASP A 89 -8.67 2.41 -10.37
CA ASP A 89 -8.75 1.75 -11.67
C ASP A 89 -7.77 2.38 -12.68
N ALA A 90 -7.47 1.64 -13.76
CA ALA A 90 -6.51 2.07 -14.77
C ALA A 90 -6.81 3.46 -15.39
N THR A 91 -8.09 3.79 -15.58
CA THR A 91 -8.55 5.07 -16.12
C THR A 91 -8.29 6.21 -15.14
N THR A 92 -8.66 5.99 -13.87
CA THR A 92 -8.46 6.97 -12.79
C THR A 92 -6.98 7.21 -12.53
N TYR A 93 -6.17 6.15 -12.51
CA TYR A 93 -4.72 6.22 -12.39
C TYR A 93 -4.07 7.04 -13.53
N ALA A 94 -4.48 6.80 -14.78
CA ALA A 94 -3.96 7.54 -15.93
C ALA A 94 -4.26 9.05 -15.84
N ARG A 95 -5.45 9.42 -15.35
CA ARG A 95 -5.83 10.83 -15.12
C ARG A 95 -5.04 11.47 -13.99
N PHE A 96 -4.86 10.77 -12.87
CA PHE A 96 -4.05 11.24 -11.75
C PHE A 96 -2.59 11.47 -12.17
N THR A 97 -1.97 10.48 -12.83
CA THR A 97 -0.59 10.59 -13.32
C THR A 97 -0.40 11.71 -14.35
N ASN A 98 -1.41 11.95 -15.20
CA ASN A 98 -1.39 13.07 -16.14
C ASN A 98 -1.46 14.43 -15.43
N HIS A 99 -2.21 14.53 -14.32
CA HIS A 99 -2.40 15.78 -13.57
C HIS A 99 -1.16 16.18 -12.76
N ILE A 100 -0.47 15.22 -12.16
CA ILE A 100 0.72 15.51 -11.33
C ILE A 100 1.99 15.76 -12.17
N LEU A 101 1.96 15.53 -13.48
CA LEU A 101 3.13 15.66 -14.36
C LEU A 101 3.59 17.13 -14.46
N PRO A 102 4.90 17.46 -14.40
CA PRO A 102 6.10 16.59 -14.48
C PRO A 102 6.58 15.96 -13.15
N LYS A 103 5.84 16.11 -12.05
CA LYS A 103 6.22 15.47 -10.77
C LYS A 103 6.01 13.95 -10.84
N LYS A 104 6.89 13.20 -10.19
CA LYS A 104 6.76 11.74 -10.07
C LYS A 104 5.66 11.43 -9.06
N THR A 105 4.84 10.42 -9.35
CA THR A 105 3.80 9.86 -8.45
C THR A 105 4.28 9.54 -7.05
N PHE A 106 5.57 9.23 -6.90
CA PHE A 106 6.20 8.87 -5.64
C PHE A 106 6.63 10.07 -4.78
N ASP A 107 6.60 11.28 -5.34
CA ASP A 107 7.00 12.52 -4.66
C ASP A 107 5.79 13.29 -4.08
N VAL A 108 4.57 12.80 -4.38
CA VAL A 108 3.33 13.43 -3.94
C VAL A 108 2.99 12.92 -2.54
N SER A 109 2.76 13.83 -1.60
CA SER A 109 2.33 13.49 -0.25
C SER A 109 0.92 12.90 -0.25
N LEU A 110 0.53 12.25 0.87
CA LEU A 110 -0.83 11.75 1.05
C LEU A 110 -1.87 12.87 0.84
N ASP A 111 -1.64 14.02 1.46
CA ASP A 111 -2.55 15.16 1.40
C ASP A 111 -2.77 15.66 -0.03
N GLU A 112 -1.68 15.85 -0.79
CA GLU A 112 -1.73 16.27 -2.19
C GLU A 112 -2.38 15.21 -3.10
N THR A 113 -2.14 13.93 -2.83
CA THR A 113 -2.78 12.80 -3.54
C THR A 113 -4.28 12.81 -3.32
N VAL A 114 -4.71 12.85 -2.06
CA VAL A 114 -6.13 12.88 -1.66
C VAL A 114 -6.80 14.12 -2.24
N LYS A 115 -6.17 15.28 -2.13
CA LYS A 115 -6.67 16.54 -2.69
C LYS A 115 -6.87 16.46 -4.20
N THR A 116 -5.85 16.02 -4.94
CA THR A 116 -5.91 15.87 -6.40
C THR A 116 -7.01 14.88 -6.81
N LEU A 117 -7.14 13.75 -6.09
CA LEU A 117 -8.18 12.75 -6.37
C LEU A 117 -9.59 13.29 -6.03
N LYS A 118 -9.74 14.09 -4.98
CA LYS A 118 -10.99 14.80 -4.66
C LYS A 118 -11.33 15.85 -5.72
N GLU A 119 -10.35 16.57 -6.26
CA GLU A 119 -10.59 17.54 -7.32
C GLU A 119 -10.97 16.89 -8.66
N LEU A 120 -10.32 15.78 -9.01
CA LEU A 120 -10.59 15.06 -10.26
C LEU A 120 -11.85 14.19 -10.21
N PHE A 121 -12.11 13.54 -9.08
CA PHE A 121 -13.10 12.46 -8.95
C PHE A 121 -14.05 12.62 -7.75
N GLY A 122 -13.95 13.71 -6.99
CA GLY A 122 -14.90 14.03 -5.94
C GLY A 122 -16.23 14.55 -6.49
N HIS A 123 -17.17 14.80 -5.58
CA HIS A 123 -18.27 15.70 -5.93
C HIS A 123 -17.65 17.06 -6.25
N ASN A 124 -18.01 17.60 -7.41
CA ASN A 124 -17.62 18.89 -7.97
C ASN A 124 -17.89 20.09 -7.03
N THR A 125 -17.24 20.15 -5.86
CA THR A 125 -17.07 21.39 -5.13
C THR A 125 -15.92 22.12 -5.79
N SER A 126 -16.21 22.72 -6.94
CA SER A 126 -15.38 23.75 -7.54
C SER A 126 -15.06 24.80 -6.47
N VAL A 127 -13.88 24.69 -5.85
CA VAL A 127 -13.26 25.75 -5.04
C VAL A 127 -12.56 26.78 -5.91
N PHE A 128 -12.84 26.83 -7.22
CA PHE A 128 -12.73 28.07 -8.00
C PHE A 128 -13.85 29.05 -7.60
N ALA A 129 -13.93 29.39 -6.32
CA ALA A 129 -14.48 30.67 -5.91
C ALA A 129 -13.42 31.72 -6.27
N ARG A 130 -13.63 32.33 -7.44
CA ARG A 130 -13.33 33.72 -7.79
C ARG A 130 -12.51 34.50 -6.74
N SER A 131 -11.34 34.99 -7.15
CA SER A 131 -10.78 36.26 -6.67
C SER A 131 -10.02 36.91 -7.82
#